data_AF-A0A081NVU2-F1
#
_entry.id   AF-A0A081NVU2-F1
#
_cell.length_a   1.000
_cell.length_b   1.000
_cell.length_c   1.000
_cell.angle_alpha   90.00
_cell.angle_beta   90.00
_cell.angle_gamma   90.00
#
_symmetry.space_group_name_H-M   'P 1'
#
loop_
_entity.id
_entity.type
_entity.pdbx_description
1 polymer ?
#
loop_
_entity_poly.entity_id
_entity_poly.type
_entity_poly.pdbx_seq_one_letter_code
_entity_poly.pdbx_strand_id
1 'polypeptide(L)' 'MRTLLDTVEQAMNPVHSRNIVLGVRHKTAMERLLKLLPKSGVETAYLIQGIEGTEDLPLHKNSSIRKVTP' A
#
# COMPACT_ATOMS: atom_id res chain seq x y z
N MET A 1 10.60 13.92 7.88
CA MET A 1 10.46 12.94 8.99
C MET A 1 9.16 12.19 8.78
N ARG A 2 9.14 10.88 8.96
CA ARG A 2 7.95 10.03 8.71
C ARG A 2 7.22 9.76 10.02
N THR A 3 5.89 9.78 10.01
CA THR A 3 5.08 9.66 11.23
C THR A 3 4.17 8.44 11.19
N LEU A 4 3.56 8.12 12.35
CA LEU A 4 2.49 7.13 12.43
C LEU A 4 1.26 7.56 11.62
N LEU A 5 0.96 8.87 11.58
CA LEU A 5 -0.17 9.44 10.84
C LEU A 5 -0.07 9.11 9.35
N ASP A 6 1.13 9.20 8.74
CA ASP A 6 1.33 8.85 7.32
C ASP A 6 0.94 7.39 7.02
N THR A 7 1.13 6.48 8.00
CA THR A 7 0.77 5.06 7.85
C THR A 7 -0.72 4.84 8.09
N VAL A 8 -1.32 5.59 9.04
CA VAL A 8 -2.75 5.53 9.33
C VAL A 8 -3.56 6.05 8.15
N GLU A 9 -3.15 7.17 7.54
CA GLU A 9 -3.79 7.74 6.36
C GLU A 9 -3.92 6.70 5.23
N GLN A 10 -2.83 5.98 4.93
CA GLN A 10 -2.83 4.94 3.90
C GLN A 10 -3.70 3.71 4.24
N ALA A 11 -4.06 3.51 5.52
CA ALA A 11 -4.79 2.33 5.99
C ALA A 11 -6.26 2.58 6.37
N MET A 12 -6.71 3.84 6.49
CA MET A 12 -8.01 4.20 7.08
C MET A 12 -9.23 3.62 6.36
N ASN A 13 -9.17 3.39 5.04
CA ASN A 13 -10.28 2.86 4.23
C ASN A 13 -11.69 3.36 4.65
N PRO A 14 -11.94 4.69 4.65
CA PRO A 14 -13.14 5.27 5.28
C PRO A 14 -14.46 4.88 4.59
N VAL A 15 -14.40 4.44 3.33
CA VAL A 15 -15.57 3.97 2.56
C VAL A 15 -15.78 2.46 2.66
N HIS A 16 -15.00 1.76 3.51
CA HIS A 16 -15.04 0.31 3.67
C HIS A 16 -14.95 -0.46 2.34
N SER A 17 -14.06 -0.01 1.44
CA SER A 17 -13.83 -0.71 0.18
C SER A 17 -13.24 -2.09 0.45
N ARG A 18 -13.75 -3.10 -0.26
CA ARG A 18 -13.22 -4.47 -0.23
C ARG A 18 -11.96 -4.62 -1.08
N ASN A 19 -11.76 -3.72 -2.04
CA ASN A 19 -10.65 -3.74 -2.98
C ASN A 19 -9.90 -2.41 -2.95
N ILE A 20 -8.59 -2.44 -2.72
CA ILE A 20 -7.78 -1.23 -2.58
C ILE A 20 -6.51 -1.32 -3.43
N VAL A 21 -6.14 -0.21 -4.07
CA VAL A 21 -4.81 -0.02 -4.66
C VAL A 21 -4.13 1.11 -3.90
N LEU A 22 -2.92 0.87 -3.38
CA LEU A 22 -2.15 1.85 -2.62
C LEU A 22 -0.76 2.02 -3.21
N GLY A 23 -0.38 3.26 -3.47
CA GLY A 23 1.00 3.66 -3.71
C GLY A 23 1.79 3.73 -2.41
N VAL A 24 2.99 3.17 -2.40
CA VAL A 24 3.82 3.06 -1.19
C VAL A 24 5.23 3.55 -1.46
N ARG A 25 5.56 4.70 -0.88
CA ARG A 25 6.86 5.37 -1.06
C ARG A 25 8.05 4.55 -0.56
N HIS A 26 7.94 4.02 0.65
CA HIS A 26 9.06 3.34 1.32
C HIS A 26 8.76 1.88 1.64
N LYS A 27 9.78 1.02 1.48
CA LYS A 27 9.70 -0.42 1.77
C LYS A 27 9.20 -0.74 3.18
N THR A 28 9.54 0.09 4.16
CA THR A 28 9.07 -0.10 5.55
C THR A 28 7.58 0.15 5.73
N ALA A 29 6.94 1.01 4.93
CA ALA A 29 5.47 1.11 4.94
C ALA A 29 4.83 -0.08 4.25
N MET A 30 5.43 -0.56 3.15
CA MET A 30 4.98 -1.76 2.45
C MET A 30 4.92 -2.92 3.44
N GLU A 31 5.99 -3.17 4.20
CA GLU A 31 6.03 -4.23 5.21
C GLU A 31 5.00 -4.07 6.33
N ARG A 32 4.68 -2.84 6.75
CA ARG A 32 3.64 -2.58 7.75
C ARG A 32 2.25 -2.85 7.17
N LEU A 33 1.95 -2.34 5.98
CA LEU A 33 0.67 -2.51 5.30
C LEU A 33 0.39 -3.99 4.98
N LEU A 34 1.42 -4.75 4.55
CA LEU A 34 1.31 -6.20 4.35
C LEU A 34 0.82 -6.95 5.61
N LYS A 35 1.14 -6.45 6.81
CA LYS A 35 0.71 -7.05 8.09
C LYS A 35 -0.64 -6.52 8.58
N LEU A 36 -1.02 -5.31 8.20
CA LEU A 36 -2.23 -4.63 8.66
C LEU A 36 -3.44 -4.95 7.79
N LEU A 37 -3.28 -4.96 6.46
CA LEU A 37 -4.38 -5.11 5.51
C LEU A 37 -5.18 -6.42 5.68
N PRO A 38 -4.56 -7.59 5.92
CA PRO A 38 -5.33 -8.82 6.17
C PRO A 38 -6.24 -8.73 7.40
N LYS A 39 -5.96 -7.82 8.34
CA LYS A 39 -6.73 -7.62 9.58
C LYS A 39 -7.76 -6.48 9.46
N SER A 40 -7.83 -5.82 8.31
CA SER A 40 -8.63 -4.59 8.11
C SER A 40 -10.00 -4.82 7.46
N GLY A 41 -10.32 -6.06 7.07
CA GLY A 41 -11.55 -6.39 6.34
C GLY A 41 -11.46 -6.16 4.82
N VAL A 42 -10.28 -5.84 4.30
CA VAL A 42 -10.02 -5.72 2.85
C VAL A 42 -9.84 -7.13 2.26
N GLU A 43 -10.58 -7.44 1.20
CA GLU A 43 -10.54 -8.75 0.51
C GLU A 43 -9.37 -8.83 -0.48
N THR A 44 -9.02 -7.72 -1.15
CA THR A 44 -7.84 -7.66 -2.02
C THR A 44 -7.21 -6.29 -1.97
N ALA A 45 -5.90 -6.26 -1.72
CA ALA A 45 -5.11 -5.04 -1.85
C ALA A 45 -3.94 -5.23 -2.81
N TYR A 46 -3.69 -4.23 -3.65
CA TYR A 46 -2.47 -4.12 -4.43
C TYR A 46 -1.63 -2.97 -3.89
N LEU A 47 -0.45 -3.30 -3.39
CA LEU A 47 0.53 -2.33 -2.94
C LEU A 47 1.55 -2.13 -4.06
N ILE A 48 1.70 -0.89 -4.51
CA ILE A 48 2.58 -0.50 -5.61
C ILE A 48 3.73 0.33 -5.06
N GLN A 49 4.96 -0.03 -5.43
CA GLN A 49 6.13 0.80 -5.20
C GLN A 49 6.83 1.00 -6.55
N GLY A 50 6.74 2.22 -7.07
CA GLY A 50 7.40 2.64 -8.29
C GLY A 50 8.89 2.86 -8.10
N ILE A 51 9.55 3.26 -9.19
CA ILE A 51 10.98 3.56 -9.22
C ILE A 51 11.34 4.62 -8.18
N GLU A 52 12.52 4.49 -7.57
CA GLU A 52 13.06 5.48 -6.62
C GLU A 52 12.12 5.77 -5.42
N GLY A 53 11.17 4.85 -5.15
CA GLY A 53 10.17 5.04 -4.10
C GLY A 53 9.03 5.95 -4.51
N THR A 54 8.72 6.08 -5.79
CA THR A 54 7.47 6.71 -6.24
C THR A 54 6.26 5.87 -5.85
N GLU A 55 5.13 6.55 -5.66
CA GLU A 55 3.85 5.90 -5.30
C GLU A 55 3.06 5.44 -6.53
N ASP A 56 3.48 5.87 -7.73
CA ASP A 56 2.84 5.56 -9.00
C ASP A 56 3.41 4.30 -9.68
N LEU A 57 2.69 3.81 -10.68
CA LEU A 57 3.14 2.71 -11.56
C LEU A 57 3.67 3.26 -12.89
N PRO A 58 4.99 3.51 -13.05
CA PRO A 58 5.56 3.92 -14.32
C PRO A 58 5.44 2.83 -15.39
N LEU A 59 5.07 3.22 -16.61
CA LEU A 59 4.98 2.31 -17.76
C LEU A 59 6.34 1.95 -18.37
N HIS A 60 7.36 2.78 -18.14
CA HIS A 60 8.64 2.73 -18.83
C HIS A 60 9.77 2.12 -17.97
N LYS A 61 9.48 1.70 -16.74
CA LYS A 61 10.45 1.10 -15.80
C LYS A 61 9.78 0.11 -14.86
N ASN A 62 10.58 -0.80 -14.31
CA ASN A 62 10.10 -1.81 -13.37
C ASN A 62 9.59 -1.21 -12.07
N SER A 63 8.53 -1.83 -11.53
CA SER A 63 7.93 -1.49 -10.24
C SER A 63 7.69 -2.75 -9.42
N SER A 64 7.66 -2.62 -8.10
CA SER A 64 7.28 -3.73 -7.21
C SER A 64 5.79 -3.67 -6.93
N ILE A 65 5.07 -4.75 -7.24
CA ILE A 65 3.66 -4.91 -6.92
C ILE A 65 3.52 -6.09 -5.97
N ARG A 66 2.81 -5.88 -4.86
CA ARG A 66 2.45 -6.95 -3.93
C ARG A 66 0.94 -7.05 -3.82
N LYS A 67 0.42 -8.24 -4.09
CA LYS A 67 -0.98 -8.58 -3.84
C LYS A 67 -1.13 -9.09 -2.41
N VAL A 68 -2.15 -8.62 -1.71
CA VAL A 68 -2.57 -9.09 -0.40
C VAL A 68 -3.99 -9.58 -0.51
N THR A 69 -4.21 -10.80 -0.04
CA THR A 69 -5.52 -11.42 0.16
C THR A 69 -5.55 -12.00 1.58
N PRO A 70 -6.73 -12.15 2.21
CA PRO A 70 -6.88 -12.85 3.48
C PRO A 70 -6.27 -14.25 3.49
#